data_AF-A0A8T4QEC3-F1
#
_entry.id   AF-A0A8T4QEC3-F1
#
_cell.length_a   1.000
_cell.length_b   1.000
_cell.length_c   1.000
_cell.angle_alpha   90.00
_cell.angle_beta   90.00
_cell.angle_gamma   90.00
#
_symmetry.space_group_name_H-M   'P 1'
#
loop_
_entity.id
_entity.type
_entity.pdbx_description
1 polymer ?
#
loop_
_entity_poly.entity_id
_entity_poly.type
_entity_poly.pdbx_seq_one_letter_code
_entity_poly.pdbx_strand_id
1 'polypeptide(L)'
;MKSLLLKASNSVAKFNQMPKKILGKGAKRPLVNLPLNVIELDSNNPRLADEHLGSNELTVLRVLYEEFDLEEIGFSMAENGYFDEEPIVVVPKNLPKSIKLDETDVEKTQKEIENLIKNESGIKFIVVEGNRRIAAAKLLVDKELRGKLEISKDDFPIPKNKEVEDDLRLIPAIVYSDSKFISP
;
A
#
# COMPACT_ATOMS: atom_id res chain seq x y z
N MET A 1 -71.91 20.01 7.95
CA MET A 1 -71.86 20.34 6.50
C MET A 1 -70.43 20.72 6.14
N LYS A 2 -69.73 19.82 5.43
CA LYS A 2 -69.10 20.04 4.09
C LYS A 2 -67.95 21.08 4.11
N SER A 3 -66.68 20.63 4.10
CA SER A 3 -65.81 20.40 2.90
C SER A 3 -65.59 21.68 2.08
N LEU A 4 -64.38 22.18 1.79
CA LEU A 4 -63.30 21.59 0.98
C LEU A 4 -62.03 22.46 1.18
N LEU A 5 -60.86 21.88 1.49
CA LEU A 5 -59.72 21.65 0.59
C LEU A 5 -59.01 22.91 0.06
N LEU A 6 -57.76 23.13 0.51
CA LEU A 6 -56.66 23.29 -0.44
C LEU A 6 -55.36 22.68 0.12
N LYS A 7 -54.77 21.81 -0.70
CA LYS A 7 -53.57 21.00 -0.47
C LYS A 7 -52.30 21.83 -0.70
N ALA A 8 -51.30 21.62 0.15
CA ALA A 8 -49.88 21.73 -0.21
C ALA A 8 -49.12 20.69 0.62
N SER A 9 -49.18 19.42 0.20
CA SER A 9 -48.02 18.69 -0.37
C SER A 9 -46.79 18.64 0.54
N ASN A 10 -46.74 17.58 1.34
CA ASN A 10 -45.51 16.99 1.87
C ASN A 10 -44.49 16.76 0.74
N SER A 11 -43.29 17.34 0.86
CA SER A 11 -42.05 16.70 0.42
C SER A 11 -40.85 17.40 1.03
N VAL A 12 -40.64 17.22 2.34
CA VAL A 12 -39.27 17.27 2.86
C VAL A 12 -38.68 15.92 2.52
N ALA A 13 -38.03 15.85 1.35
CA ALA A 13 -37.24 14.70 0.96
C ALA A 13 -36.29 14.37 2.12
N LYS A 14 -36.52 13.22 2.75
CA LYS A 14 -35.56 12.61 3.66
C LYS A 14 -34.31 12.30 2.84
N PHE A 15 -33.38 13.23 2.81
CA PHE A 15 -32.01 12.93 2.45
C PHE A 15 -31.48 12.00 3.54
N ASN A 16 -31.63 10.69 3.31
CA ASN A 16 -30.77 9.68 3.93
C ASN A 16 -29.35 9.96 3.44
N GLN A 17 -28.67 10.93 4.06
CA GLN A 17 -27.24 11.04 3.95
C GLN A 17 -26.70 9.80 4.65
N MET A 18 -26.21 8.83 3.86
CA MET A 18 -25.31 7.82 4.40
C MET A 18 -24.24 8.58 5.19
N PRO A 19 -23.93 8.19 6.44
CA PRO A 19 -22.90 8.88 7.20
C PRO A 19 -21.62 8.84 6.37
N LYS A 20 -21.12 10.02 5.98
CA LYS A 20 -19.81 10.16 5.31
C LYS A 20 -18.82 9.34 6.12
N LYS A 21 -18.31 8.25 5.55
CA LYS A 21 -17.33 7.36 6.18
C LYS A 21 -16.11 8.22 6.53
N ILE A 22 -15.99 8.61 7.80
CA ILE A 22 -14.91 9.47 8.29
C ILE A 22 -13.60 8.69 8.12
N LEU A 23 -12.76 9.12 7.18
CA LEU A 23 -11.50 8.46 6.80
C LEU A 23 -10.48 8.39 7.95
N GLY A 24 -10.55 9.31 8.93
CA GLY A 24 -9.64 9.36 10.08
C GLY A 24 -10.35 9.46 11.43
N LYS A 25 -10.70 8.33 12.07
CA LYS A 25 -10.47 8.24 13.53
C LYS A 25 -9.29 7.28 13.66
N GLY A 26 -8.29 7.60 14.49
CA GLY A 26 -7.09 6.77 14.66
C GLY A 26 -7.38 5.31 15.04
N ALA A 27 -6.36 4.46 14.95
CA ALA A 27 -6.42 3.02 15.26
C ALA A 27 -7.53 2.23 14.53
N LYS A 28 -7.86 2.63 13.28
CA LYS A 28 -8.94 2.02 12.48
C LYS A 28 -8.50 0.97 11.47
N ARG A 29 -7.19 0.80 11.26
CA ARG A 29 -6.67 -0.04 10.17
C ARG A 29 -5.60 -0.99 10.70
N PRO A 30 -5.56 -2.24 10.22
CA PRO A 30 -4.50 -3.18 10.59
C PRO A 30 -3.14 -2.62 10.20
N LEU A 31 -2.21 -2.65 11.16
CA LEU A 31 -0.79 -2.38 10.93
C LEU A 31 -0.04 -3.70 11.11
N VAL A 32 0.56 -4.20 10.03
CA VAL A 32 1.27 -5.49 10.01
C VAL A 32 2.66 -5.32 9.39
N ASN A 33 3.59 -6.19 9.78
CA ASN A 33 4.89 -6.30 9.12
C ASN A 33 4.79 -7.30 7.97
N LEU A 34 4.97 -6.81 6.75
CA LEU A 34 4.92 -7.62 5.53
C LEU A 34 6.32 -8.00 5.06
N PRO A 35 6.58 -9.27 4.75
CA PRO A 35 7.79 -9.65 4.02
C PRO A 35 7.89 -8.89 2.70
N LEU A 36 9.03 -8.25 2.42
CA LEU A 36 9.20 -7.42 1.22
C LEU A 36 8.90 -8.18 -0.09
N ASN A 37 9.19 -9.49 -0.12
CA ASN A 37 8.95 -10.34 -1.28
C ASN A 37 7.47 -10.61 -1.57
N VAL A 38 6.54 -10.29 -0.68
CA VAL A 38 5.09 -10.37 -0.94
C VAL A 38 4.49 -9.04 -1.39
N ILE A 39 5.28 -7.97 -1.42
CA ILE A 39 4.84 -6.62 -1.80
C ILE A 39 5.24 -6.36 -3.26
N GLU A 40 4.30 -5.91 -4.06
CA GLU A 40 4.50 -5.51 -5.46
C GLU A 40 4.30 -3.99 -5.62
N LEU A 41 5.07 -3.39 -6.54
CA LEU A 41 4.87 -2.00 -6.95
C LEU A 41 3.53 -1.83 -7.68
N ASP A 42 2.89 -0.66 -7.54
CA ASP A 42 1.66 -0.36 -8.27
C ASP A 42 1.97 0.10 -9.70
N SER A 43 1.69 -0.77 -10.66
CA SER A 43 1.83 -0.48 -12.09
C SER A 43 0.82 0.56 -12.59
N ASN A 44 -0.20 0.92 -11.81
CA ASN A 44 -1.17 1.96 -12.14
C ASN A 44 -1.01 3.19 -11.24
N ASN A 45 0.17 3.34 -10.64
CA ASN A 45 0.48 4.50 -9.80
C ASN A 45 0.27 5.78 -10.62
N PRO A 46 -0.59 6.73 -10.17
CA PRO A 46 -0.91 7.95 -10.90
C PRO A 46 0.29 8.86 -11.18
N ARG A 47 1.43 8.63 -10.53
CA ARG A 47 2.68 9.36 -10.78
C ARG A 47 3.42 8.86 -12.02
N LEU A 48 3.12 7.65 -12.52
CA LEU A 48 3.71 7.13 -13.75
C LEU A 48 3.12 7.85 -14.97
N ALA A 49 3.94 8.09 -15.99
CA ALA A 49 3.46 8.55 -17.28
C ALA A 49 2.48 7.52 -17.90
N ASP A 50 1.51 8.00 -18.69
CA ASP A 50 0.45 7.16 -19.28
C ASP A 50 0.99 5.95 -20.06
N GLU A 51 2.14 6.11 -20.72
CA GLU A 51 2.81 5.06 -21.49
C GLU A 51 3.42 3.93 -20.64
N HIS A 52 3.56 4.15 -19.33
CA HIS A 52 4.09 3.18 -18.38
C HIS A 52 3.01 2.55 -17.50
N LEU A 53 1.76 3.01 -17.57
CA LEU A 53 0.65 2.41 -16.84
C LEU A 53 0.43 0.94 -17.27
N GLY A 54 0.22 0.08 -16.28
CA GLY A 54 0.04 -1.37 -16.48
C GLY A 54 1.32 -2.12 -16.89
N SER A 55 2.48 -1.48 -16.85
CA SER A 55 3.76 -2.13 -17.13
C SER A 55 4.13 -3.18 -16.10
N ASN A 56 5.08 -4.04 -16.43
CA ASN A 56 5.65 -4.97 -15.47
C ASN A 56 6.41 -4.23 -14.35
N GLU A 57 6.60 -4.91 -13.20
CA GLU A 57 7.24 -4.33 -12.02
C GLU A 57 8.67 -3.82 -12.28
N LEU A 58 9.43 -4.46 -13.18
CA LEU A 58 10.79 -4.03 -13.52
C LEU A 58 10.79 -2.67 -14.23
N THR A 59 9.85 -2.44 -15.14
CA THR A 59 9.66 -1.14 -15.80
C THR A 59 9.26 -0.07 -14.79
N VAL A 60 8.30 -0.37 -13.90
CA VAL A 60 7.86 0.57 -12.86
C VAL A 60 9.03 0.94 -11.96
N LEU A 61 9.84 -0.04 -11.55
CA LEU A 61 11.02 0.19 -10.72
C LEU A 61 12.06 1.07 -11.40
N ARG A 62 12.33 0.84 -12.70
CA ARG A 62 13.25 1.68 -13.49
C ARG A 62 12.78 3.13 -13.53
N VAL A 63 11.50 3.36 -13.85
CA VAL A 63 10.91 4.71 -13.88
C VAL A 63 11.04 5.38 -12.50
N LEU A 64 10.71 4.67 -11.42
CA LEU A 64 10.86 5.20 -10.07
C LEU A 64 12.32 5.57 -9.77
N TYR A 65 13.28 4.73 -10.16
CA TYR A 65 14.70 4.98 -9.97
C TYR A 65 15.19 6.21 -10.74
N GLU A 66 14.87 6.30 -12.03
CA GLU A 66 15.38 7.34 -12.94
C GLU A 66 14.69 8.70 -12.73
N GLU A 67 13.42 8.73 -12.33
CA GLU A 67 12.60 9.95 -12.34
C GLU A 67 12.16 10.44 -10.95
N PHE A 68 12.33 9.65 -9.89
CA PHE A 68 11.76 9.96 -8.56
C PHE A 68 12.79 9.90 -7.42
N ASP A 69 14.04 10.26 -7.67
CA ASP A 69 15.09 10.46 -6.66
C ASP A 69 15.13 9.33 -5.59
N LEU A 70 15.25 8.08 -6.02
CA LEU A 70 15.32 6.96 -5.07
C LEU A 70 16.61 6.95 -4.26
N GLU A 71 17.68 7.56 -4.77
CA GLU A 71 19.00 7.56 -4.15
C GLU A 71 18.95 8.14 -2.74
N GLU A 72 18.29 9.29 -2.53
CA GLU A 72 18.18 9.93 -1.21
C GLU A 72 17.58 8.99 -0.16
N ILE A 73 16.44 8.36 -0.49
CA ILE A 73 15.77 7.41 0.40
C ILE A 73 16.64 6.15 0.56
N GLY A 74 17.26 5.68 -0.52
CA GLY A 74 18.16 4.54 -0.52
C GLY A 74 19.35 4.72 0.43
N PHE A 75 19.99 5.89 0.43
CA PHE A 75 21.11 6.20 1.33
C PHE A 75 20.67 6.22 2.79
N SER A 76 19.54 6.87 3.07
CA SER A 76 19.01 6.93 4.43
C SER A 76 18.66 5.53 4.96
N MET A 77 17.99 4.72 4.14
CA MET A 77 17.61 3.33 4.49
C MET A 77 18.81 2.39 4.60
N ALA A 78 19.82 2.56 3.74
CA ALA A 78 21.04 1.75 3.80
C ALA A 78 21.83 1.96 5.11
N GLU A 79 21.76 3.16 5.70
CA GLU A 79 22.42 3.47 6.96
C GLU A 79 21.58 3.13 8.20
N ASN A 80 20.26 3.30 8.13
CA ASN A 80 19.38 3.32 9.30
C ASN A 80 18.32 2.20 9.35
N GLY A 81 18.11 1.45 8.27
CA GLY A 81 16.95 0.57 8.14
C GLY A 81 15.70 1.30 7.67
N TYR A 82 14.56 0.63 7.78
CA TYR A 82 13.26 1.16 7.43
C TYR A 82 12.72 2.09 8.53
N PHE A 83 11.93 3.10 8.15
CA PHE A 83 11.32 4.05 9.09
C PHE A 83 9.95 3.53 9.56
N ASP A 84 9.86 3.03 10.80
CA ASP A 84 8.62 2.52 11.38
C ASP A 84 7.51 3.58 11.49
N GLU A 85 7.90 4.85 11.66
CA GLU A 85 6.99 5.99 11.71
C GLU A 85 6.32 6.28 10.35
N GLU A 86 6.84 5.70 9.27
CA GLU A 86 6.34 5.84 7.92
C GLU A 86 5.93 4.48 7.33
N PRO A 87 4.80 3.90 7.76
CA PRO A 87 4.29 2.68 7.15
C PRO A 87 3.90 2.95 5.68
N ILE A 88 3.97 1.90 4.86
CA ILE A 88 3.33 1.93 3.53
C ILE A 88 1.82 1.71 3.64
N VAL A 89 1.09 2.03 2.58
CA VAL A 89 -0.32 1.62 2.44
C VAL A 89 -0.42 0.58 1.35
N VAL A 90 -1.07 -0.54 1.63
CA VAL A 90 -1.23 -1.64 0.68
C VAL A 90 -2.66 -2.15 0.58
N VAL A 91 -2.92 -2.86 -0.51
CA VAL A 91 -4.13 -3.65 -0.70
C VAL A 91 -3.77 -5.09 -1.12
N PRO A 92 -4.52 -6.12 -0.69
CA PRO A 92 -4.32 -7.47 -1.18
C PRO A 92 -4.57 -7.56 -2.70
N LYS A 93 -3.67 -8.21 -3.43
CA LYS A 93 -3.80 -8.46 -4.88
C LYS A 93 -4.71 -9.64 -5.18
N ASN A 94 -4.56 -10.71 -4.41
CA ASN A 94 -5.17 -12.02 -4.65
C ASN A 94 -5.74 -12.59 -3.35
N LEU A 95 -6.59 -11.81 -2.68
CA LEU A 95 -7.28 -12.25 -1.46
C LEU A 95 -8.19 -13.46 -1.75
N PRO A 96 -8.06 -14.57 -1.01
CA PRO A 96 -8.98 -15.70 -1.15
C PRO A 96 -10.44 -15.28 -0.95
N LYS A 97 -11.35 -15.77 -1.81
CA LYS A 97 -12.78 -15.40 -1.77
C LYS A 97 -13.48 -15.73 -0.45
N SER A 98 -12.95 -16.71 0.29
CA SER A 98 -13.44 -17.11 1.61
C SER A 98 -13.13 -16.08 2.70
N ILE A 99 -12.13 -15.22 2.48
CA ILE A 99 -11.65 -14.26 3.47
C ILE A 99 -12.33 -12.91 3.24
N LYS A 100 -12.82 -12.33 4.33
CA LYS A 100 -13.36 -10.97 4.37
C LYS A 100 -12.66 -10.21 5.46
N LEU A 101 -11.95 -9.15 5.06
CA LEU A 101 -11.30 -8.25 6.00
C LEU A 101 -12.35 -7.35 6.63
N ASP A 102 -12.48 -7.43 7.96
CA ASP A 102 -13.47 -6.68 8.72
C ASP A 102 -12.92 -5.31 9.10
N GLU A 103 -13.32 -4.29 8.35
CA GLU A 103 -12.87 -2.92 8.59
C GLU A 103 -13.33 -2.32 9.93
N THR A 104 -14.21 -3.00 10.67
CA THR A 104 -14.70 -2.55 11.98
C THR A 104 -13.96 -3.20 13.15
N ASP A 105 -13.30 -4.34 12.91
CA ASP A 105 -12.54 -5.08 13.91
C ASP A 105 -11.07 -5.19 13.46
N VAL A 106 -10.27 -4.24 13.94
CA VAL A 106 -8.86 -4.10 13.56
C VAL A 106 -8.02 -5.25 14.07
N GLU A 107 -8.22 -5.69 15.31
CA GLU A 107 -7.41 -6.74 15.92
C GLU A 107 -7.66 -8.09 15.23
N LYS A 108 -8.92 -8.42 14.98
CA LYS A 108 -9.27 -9.63 14.23
C LYS A 108 -8.72 -9.59 12.81
N THR A 109 -8.87 -8.47 12.12
CA THR A 109 -8.38 -8.33 10.75
C THR A 109 -6.87 -8.39 10.66
N GLN A 110 -6.16 -7.82 11.63
CA GLN A 110 -4.71 -7.93 11.73
C GLN A 110 -4.26 -9.39 11.85
N LYS A 111 -4.87 -10.16 12.78
CA LYS A 111 -4.60 -11.59 12.94
C LYS A 111 -4.89 -12.40 11.67
N GLU A 112 -5.97 -12.06 10.96
CA GLU A 112 -6.32 -12.71 9.69
C GLU A 112 -5.25 -12.46 8.62
N ILE A 113 -4.76 -11.22 8.50
CA ILE A 113 -3.69 -10.86 7.56
C ILE A 113 -2.37 -11.56 7.92
N GLU A 114 -2.00 -11.58 9.20
CA GLU A 114 -0.82 -12.31 9.67
C GLU A 114 -0.92 -13.82 9.37
N ASN A 115 -2.11 -14.40 9.54
CA ASN A 115 -2.36 -15.81 9.19
C ASN A 115 -2.29 -16.06 7.69
N LEU A 116 -2.79 -15.14 6.88
CA LEU A 116 -2.67 -15.19 5.42
C LEU A 116 -1.21 -15.22 4.99
N ILE A 117 -0.39 -14.32 5.51
CA ILE A 117 1.04 -14.25 5.17
C ILE A 117 1.77 -15.54 5.56
N LYS A 118 1.40 -16.13 6.71
CA LYS A 118 2.02 -17.37 7.22
C LYS A 118 1.59 -18.62 6.46
N ASN A 119 0.33 -18.71 6.05
CA ASN A 119 -0.27 -19.97 5.60
C ASN A 119 -0.69 -20.01 4.13
N GLU A 120 -0.90 -18.85 3.48
CA GLU A 120 -1.35 -18.79 2.08
C GLU A 120 -0.15 -18.60 1.14
N SER A 121 0.29 -19.70 0.52
CA SER A 121 1.38 -19.66 -0.44
C SER A 121 0.98 -18.83 -1.66
N GLY A 122 1.63 -17.68 -1.84
CA GLY A 122 1.45 -16.83 -3.01
C GLY A 122 0.53 -15.63 -2.80
N ILE A 123 0.07 -15.35 -1.58
CA ILE A 123 -0.56 -14.05 -1.27
C ILE A 123 0.40 -12.90 -1.61
N LYS A 124 -0.13 -11.88 -2.27
CA LYS A 124 0.60 -10.66 -2.67
C LYS A 124 -0.19 -9.41 -2.28
N PHE A 125 0.54 -8.34 -2.07
CA PHE A 125 0.02 -7.01 -1.75
C PHE A 125 0.54 -6.01 -2.75
N ILE A 126 -0.30 -5.06 -3.18
CA ILE A 126 0.11 -3.94 -4.04
C ILE A 126 0.25 -2.71 -3.16
N VAL A 127 1.40 -2.02 -3.28
CA VAL A 127 1.63 -0.75 -2.58
C VAL A 127 0.93 0.41 -3.27
N VAL A 128 0.03 1.06 -2.55
CA VAL A 128 -0.71 2.24 -3.04
C VAL A 128 0.01 3.53 -2.64
N GLU A 129 0.46 3.62 -1.38
CA GLU A 129 1.30 4.72 -0.90
C GLU A 129 2.63 4.19 -0.36
N GLY A 130 3.73 4.87 -0.72
CA GLY A 130 5.08 4.43 -0.38
C GLY A 130 5.81 3.69 -1.50
N ASN A 131 5.40 3.83 -2.77
CA ASN A 131 6.07 3.21 -3.93
C ASN A 131 7.58 3.46 -3.96
N ARG A 132 8.05 4.69 -3.71
CA ARG A 132 9.48 5.02 -3.63
C ARG A 132 10.21 4.26 -2.53
N ARG A 133 9.61 4.12 -1.34
CA ARG A 133 10.17 3.37 -0.20
C ARG A 133 10.32 1.88 -0.53
N ILE A 134 9.33 1.29 -1.19
CA ILE A 134 9.39 -0.12 -1.61
C ILE A 134 10.37 -0.34 -2.75
N ALA A 135 10.41 0.57 -3.72
CA ALA A 135 11.39 0.54 -4.79
C ALA A 135 12.83 0.59 -4.23
N ALA A 136 13.10 1.53 -3.32
CA ALA A 136 14.39 1.63 -2.64
C ALA A 136 14.72 0.37 -1.85
N ALA A 137 13.80 -0.15 -1.01
CA ALA A 137 14.03 -1.37 -0.24
C ALA A 137 14.31 -2.59 -1.14
N LYS A 138 13.57 -2.74 -2.25
CA LYS A 138 13.81 -3.81 -3.24
C LYS A 138 15.20 -3.70 -3.85
N LEU A 139 15.61 -2.51 -4.29
CA LEU A 139 16.96 -2.30 -4.77
C LEU A 139 17.99 -2.59 -3.67
N LEU A 140 17.78 -2.19 -2.42
CA LEU A 140 18.70 -2.45 -1.31
C LEU A 140 18.96 -3.94 -1.06
N VAL A 141 17.95 -4.80 -1.15
CA VAL A 141 18.07 -6.21 -0.73
C VAL A 141 18.11 -7.24 -1.87
N ASP A 142 17.77 -6.86 -3.10
CA ASP A 142 17.71 -7.74 -4.27
C ASP A 142 18.80 -7.42 -5.30
N LYS A 143 19.89 -8.19 -5.24
CA LYS A 143 21.04 -8.05 -6.14
C LYS A 143 20.72 -8.46 -7.57
N GLU A 144 19.81 -9.42 -7.77
CA GLU A 144 19.42 -9.86 -9.11
C GLU A 144 18.62 -8.76 -9.80
N LEU A 145 17.71 -8.12 -9.07
CA LEU A 145 16.92 -7.00 -9.55
C LEU A 145 17.79 -5.80 -9.93
N ARG A 146 18.81 -5.45 -9.12
CA ARG A 146 19.81 -4.44 -9.52
C ARG A 146 20.52 -4.82 -10.80
N GLY A 147 20.97 -6.07 -10.91
CA GLY A 147 21.67 -6.55 -12.10
C GLY A 147 20.84 -6.41 -13.37
N LYS A 148 19.53 -6.68 -13.29
CA LYS A 148 18.58 -6.49 -14.42
C LYS A 148 18.39 -5.02 -14.81
N LEU A 149 18.62 -4.10 -13.89
CA LEU A 149 18.52 -2.65 -14.12
C LEU A 149 19.89 -2.01 -14.38
N GLU A 150 20.97 -2.79 -14.40
CA GLU A 150 22.34 -2.31 -14.58
C GLU A 150 22.78 -1.26 -13.54
N ILE A 151 22.15 -1.26 -12.35
CA ILE A 151 22.44 -0.33 -11.26
C ILE A 151 23.64 -0.85 -10.46
N SER A 152 24.73 -0.10 -10.46
CA SER A 152 25.93 -0.46 -9.71
C SER A 152 25.87 -0.03 -8.24
N LYS A 153 26.83 -0.48 -7.44
CA LYS A 153 27.01 -0.02 -6.05
C LYS A 153 27.47 1.44 -5.95
N ASP A 154 28.01 1.97 -7.04
CA ASP A 154 28.51 3.35 -7.09
C ASP A 154 27.34 4.31 -7.38
N ASP A 155 26.28 3.82 -8.02
CA ASP A 155 25.05 4.57 -8.32
C ASP A 155 23.97 4.42 -7.22
N PHE A 156 23.98 3.30 -6.47
CA PHE A 156 23.00 3.07 -5.42
C PHE A 156 23.62 2.34 -4.21
N PRO A 157 23.35 2.79 -2.97
CA PRO A 157 24.03 2.28 -1.77
C PRO A 157 23.71 0.81 -1.50
N ILE A 158 24.49 0.18 -0.63
CA ILE A 158 24.22 -1.15 -0.09
C ILE A 158 23.94 -1.05 1.41
N PRO A 159 23.13 -1.95 1.99
CA PRO A 159 22.93 -1.97 3.44
C PRO A 159 24.24 -2.00 4.21
N LYS A 160 24.36 -1.12 5.22
CA LYS A 160 25.57 -0.95 6.04
C LYS A 160 26.02 -2.25 6.71
N ASN A 161 25.07 -3.08 7.11
CA ASN A 161 25.31 -4.37 7.74
C ASN A 161 24.11 -5.31 7.51
N LYS A 162 24.24 -6.55 7.98
CA LYS A 162 23.21 -7.58 7.83
C LYS A 162 21.92 -7.27 8.60
N GLU A 163 22.01 -6.55 9.72
CA GLU A 163 20.86 -6.15 10.52
C GLU A 163 19.97 -5.19 9.75
N VAL A 164 20.56 -4.17 9.13
CA VAL A 164 19.85 -3.25 8.22
C VAL A 164 19.26 -4.00 7.02
N GLU A 165 20.01 -4.93 6.42
CA GLU A 165 19.49 -5.74 5.32
C GLU A 165 18.27 -6.58 5.73
N ASP A 166 18.29 -7.17 6.92
CA ASP A 166 17.19 -7.99 7.45
C ASP A 166 15.97 -7.16 7.82
N ASP A 167 16.19 -5.98 8.40
CA ASP A 167 15.14 -5.02 8.70
C ASP A 167 14.39 -4.59 7.43
N LEU A 168 15.12 -4.26 6.36
CA LEU A 168 14.53 -3.92 5.05
C LEU A 168 13.75 -5.06 4.38
N ARG A 169 13.79 -6.29 4.91
CA ARG A 169 12.97 -7.42 4.43
C ARG A 169 11.61 -7.49 5.11
N LEU A 170 11.34 -6.70 6.15
CA LEU A 170 10.08 -6.63 6.87
C LEU A 170 9.57 -5.20 6.89
N ILE A 171 8.45 -4.95 6.23
CA ILE A 171 7.95 -3.59 6.01
C ILE A 171 6.67 -3.34 6.81
N PRO A 172 6.61 -2.29 7.65
CA PRO A 172 5.38 -1.90 8.33
C PRO A 172 4.37 -1.37 7.30
N ALA A 173 3.18 -1.95 7.31
CA ALA A 173 2.14 -1.69 6.31
C ALA A 173 0.76 -1.53 6.93
N ILE A 174 0.06 -0.48 6.51
CA ILE A 174 -1.37 -0.29 6.75
C ILE A 174 -2.13 -0.98 5.63
N VAL A 175 -2.98 -1.95 5.98
CA VAL A 175 -3.69 -2.77 4.99
C VAL A 175 -5.14 -2.29 4.81
N TYR A 176 -5.50 -2.01 3.56
CA TYR A 176 -6.87 -1.75 3.13
C TYR A 176 -7.45 -2.96 2.43
N SER A 177 -8.76 -3.15 2.55
CA SER A 177 -9.49 -4.22 1.86
C SER A 177 -9.52 -4.02 0.33
N ASP A 178 -9.48 -2.76 -0.11
CA ASP A 178 -9.65 -2.33 -1.50
C ASP A 178 -9.09 -0.91 -1.65
N SER A 179 -8.48 -0.61 -2.81
CA SER A 179 -7.84 0.68 -3.09
C SER A 179 -8.84 1.83 -3.14
N LYS A 180 -10.12 1.56 -3.44
CA LYS A 180 -11.20 2.57 -3.43
C LYS A 180 -11.43 3.23 -2.07
N PHE A 181 -10.89 2.65 -1.00
CA PHE A 181 -11.01 3.19 0.36
C PHE A 181 -9.81 4.03 0.78
N ILE A 182 -8.83 4.20 -0.11
CA ILE A 182 -7.67 5.07 0.07
C ILE A 182 -8.05 6.44 -0.47
N SER A 183 -7.73 7.50 0.27
CA SER A 183 -7.96 8.86 -0.21
C SER A 183 -7.05 9.13 -1.41
N PRO A 184 -7.53 9.78 -2.48
CA PRO A 184 -6.64 10.40 -3.46
C PRO A 184 -5.80 11.51 -2.80
#